data_AF-K0IP22-F1
#
_entry.id   AF-K0IP22-F1
#
_cell.length_a   1.000
_cell.length_b   1.000
_cell.length_c   1.000
_cell.angle_alpha   90.00
_cell.angle_beta   90.00
_cell.angle_gamma   90.00
#
_symmetry.space_group_name_H-M   'P 1'
#
loop_
_entity.id
_entity.type
_entity.pdbx_description
1 polymer ?
#
loop_
_entity_poly.entity_id
_entity_poly.type
_entity_poly.pdbx_seq_one_letter_code
_entity_poly.pdbx_strand_id
1 'polypeptide(L)'
;MASKKGIALTIGIAAAIIGSSFLIWYIPQSSPGGFIDAPRTDSEVIGDVYARHNDLATSIELRFEQWKNNNDTAVAGDMPAQLASAKSQIEQMRRDLDNHQPAQEWQESYDIYMQALDSYAVYLDALELKVDSGDKTDPDQTLDQRWRDLVDQSVEAMPI
;
A
#
# COMPACT_ATOMS: atom_id res chain seq x y z
N MET A 1 14.74 -20.87 16.69
CA MET A 1 13.74 -20.28 17.60
C MET A 1 13.01 -19.20 16.82
N ALA A 2 11.85 -19.52 16.26
CA ALA A 2 10.98 -18.50 15.68
C ALA A 2 10.46 -17.62 16.83
N SER A 3 10.71 -16.31 16.74
CA SER A 3 10.27 -15.36 17.76
C SER A 3 8.75 -15.44 17.89
N LYS A 4 8.28 -15.81 19.08
CA LYS A 4 6.85 -15.91 19.44
C LYS A 4 6.05 -14.62 19.24
N LYS A 5 6.73 -13.51 18.93
CA LYS A 5 6.12 -12.18 18.72
C LYS A 5 5.51 -12.02 17.32
N GLY A 6 6.10 -12.63 16.28
CA GLY A 6 5.62 -12.46 14.90
C GLY A 6 4.27 -13.13 14.63
N ILE A 7 4.05 -14.31 15.20
CA ILE A 7 2.80 -15.09 15.00
C ILE A 7 1.59 -14.40 15.65
N ALA A 8 1.79 -13.66 16.75
CA ALA A 8 0.70 -12.95 17.42
C ALA A 8 0.18 -11.75 16.61
N LEU A 9 1.06 -11.05 15.88
CA LEU A 9 0.69 -9.88 15.06
C LEU A 9 -0.04 -10.30 13.77
N THR A 10 0.41 -11.37 13.11
CA THR A 10 -0.30 -11.91 11.94
C THR A 10 -1.71 -12.36 12.28
N ILE A 11 -1.94 -12.92 13.47
CA ILE A 11 -3.29 -13.31 13.94
C ILE A 11 -4.13 -12.07 14.29
N GLY A 12 -3.54 -11.01 14.85
CA GLY A 12 -4.23 -9.76 15.15
C GLY A 12 -4.72 -9.00 13.91
N ILE A 13 -3.86 -8.90 12.88
CA ILE A 13 -4.18 -8.23 11.61
C ILE A 13 -5.09 -9.09 10.73
N ALA A 14 -4.89 -10.42 10.69
CA ALA A 14 -5.79 -11.31 9.96
C ALA A 14 -7.22 -11.35 10.54
N ALA A 15 -7.37 -11.21 11.86
CA ALA A 15 -8.69 -11.11 12.50
C ALA A 15 -9.40 -9.77 12.18
N ALA A 16 -8.66 -8.70 11.93
CA ALA A 16 -9.23 -7.42 11.47
C ALA A 16 -9.69 -7.49 10.00
N ILE A 17 -8.95 -8.20 9.13
CA ILE A 17 -9.22 -8.23 7.69
C ILE A 17 -10.43 -9.11 7.32
N ILE A 18 -10.81 -10.08 8.14
CA ILE A 18 -12.05 -10.86 7.92
C ILE A 18 -13.33 -9.99 8.12
N GLY A 19 -13.22 -8.79 8.70
CA GLY A 19 -14.31 -7.81 8.78
C GLY A 19 -14.51 -6.94 7.53
N SER A 20 -13.59 -6.98 6.57
CA SER A 20 -13.57 -6.04 5.43
C SER A 20 -14.70 -6.27 4.41
N SER A 21 -15.40 -7.40 4.49
CA SER A 21 -16.52 -7.69 3.59
C SER A 21 -17.75 -6.77 3.77
N PHE A 22 -17.72 -5.75 4.64
CA PHE A 22 -18.87 -4.86 4.87
C PHE A 22 -18.58 -3.35 5.05
N LEU A 23 -17.46 -2.80 4.54
CA LEU A 23 -17.23 -1.34 4.60
C LEU A 23 -17.51 -0.57 3.30
N ILE A 24 -18.21 -1.18 2.33
CA ILE A 24 -18.83 -0.44 1.22
C ILE A 24 -20.15 0.20 1.72
N TRP A 25 -20.17 1.04 2.77
CA TRP A 25 -21.38 1.82 3.09
C TRP A 25 -21.14 3.05 3.99
N TYR A 26 -20.01 3.74 3.86
CA TYR A 26 -19.89 5.11 4.41
C TYR A 26 -18.90 6.01 3.64
N ILE A 27 -19.10 6.14 2.33
CA ILE A 27 -18.66 7.34 1.63
C ILE A 27 -19.94 8.16 1.43
N PRO A 28 -20.14 9.29 2.12
CA PRO A 28 -21.27 10.16 1.83
C PRO A 28 -21.12 10.61 0.38
N GLN A 29 -21.99 10.11 -0.50
CA GLN A 29 -22.19 10.75 -1.79
C GLN A 29 -22.78 12.12 -1.50
N SER A 30 -21.94 13.15 -1.70
CA SER A 30 -22.22 14.58 -1.56
C SER A 30 -23.71 14.91 -1.73
N SER A 31 -24.40 15.10 -0.60
CA SER A 31 -25.70 15.76 -0.58
C SER A 31 -25.47 17.28 -0.58
N PRO A 32 -26.27 18.07 -1.30
CA PRO A 32 -26.16 19.53 -1.32
C PRO A 32 -26.80 20.12 -0.05
N GLY A 33 -26.24 19.78 1.10
CA GLY A 33 -26.61 20.30 2.41
C GLY A 33 -25.35 20.32 3.25
N GLY A 34 -24.85 21.53 3.55
CA GLY A 34 -23.55 21.76 4.15
C GLY A 34 -23.41 21.11 5.52
N PHE A 35 -22.80 19.92 5.53
CA PHE A 35 -21.95 19.49 6.61
C PHE A 35 -20.56 19.98 6.24
N ILE A 36 -20.00 20.87 7.06
CA ILE A 36 -18.57 21.16 7.00
C ILE A 36 -17.92 19.83 7.40
N ASP A 37 -17.39 19.08 6.43
CA ASP A 37 -16.60 17.89 6.76
C ASP A 37 -15.53 18.33 7.75
N ALA A 38 -15.54 17.74 8.95
CA ALA A 38 -14.47 17.99 9.90
C ALA A 38 -13.15 17.62 9.22
N PRO A 39 -12.10 18.45 9.35
CA PRO A 39 -10.81 18.09 8.80
C PRO A 39 -10.40 16.72 9.35
N ARG A 40 -10.02 15.81 8.44
CA ARG A 40 -9.60 14.45 8.78
C ARG A 40 -8.45 14.49 9.79
N THR A 41 -8.44 13.57 10.74
CA THR A 41 -7.34 13.43 11.69
C THR A 41 -6.11 12.79 11.03
N ASP A 42 -4.92 12.99 11.61
CA ASP A 42 -3.69 12.34 11.11
C ASP A 42 -3.83 10.81 11.04
N SER A 43 -4.44 10.21 12.08
CA SER A 43 -4.74 8.77 12.13
C SER A 43 -5.66 8.31 10.99
N GLU A 44 -6.66 9.12 10.64
CA GLU A 44 -7.57 8.82 9.53
C GLU A 44 -6.85 8.93 8.19
N VAL A 45 -5.96 9.91 8.02
CA VAL A 45 -5.23 10.14 6.76
C VAL A 45 -4.21 9.03 6.54
N ILE A 46 -3.35 8.73 7.50
CA ILE A 46 -2.35 7.66 7.35
C ILE A 46 -2.99 6.27 7.26
N GLY A 47 -4.09 6.03 7.99
CA GLY A 47 -4.83 4.76 7.92
C GLY A 47 -5.46 4.50 6.55
N ASP A 48 -5.96 5.55 5.90
CA ASP A 48 -6.51 5.46 4.54
C ASP A 48 -5.42 5.30 3.47
N VAL A 49 -4.29 5.98 3.61
CA VAL A 49 -3.12 5.73 2.77
C VAL A 49 -2.64 4.28 2.92
N TYR A 50 -2.60 3.77 4.15
CA TYR A 50 -2.26 2.38 4.43
C TYR A 50 -3.21 1.39 3.74
N ALA A 51 -4.52 1.60 3.86
CA ALA A 51 -5.51 0.72 3.23
C ALA A 51 -5.34 0.69 1.70
N ARG A 52 -5.22 1.86 1.07
CA ARG A 52 -5.00 1.96 -0.39
C ARG A 52 -3.69 1.32 -0.82
N HIS A 53 -2.61 1.54 -0.09
CA HIS A 53 -1.31 0.96 -0.40
C HIS A 53 -1.35 -0.57 -0.30
N ASN A 54 -1.95 -1.12 0.75
CA ASN A 54 -2.10 -2.57 0.92
C ASN A 54 -2.96 -3.22 -0.18
N ASP A 55 -4.09 -2.59 -0.54
CA ASP A 55 -4.97 -3.08 -1.59
C ASP A 55 -4.27 -3.07 -2.96
N LEU A 56 -3.55 -1.98 -3.26
CA LEU A 56 -2.75 -1.86 -4.47
C LEU A 56 -1.65 -2.92 -4.53
N ALA A 57 -0.89 -3.09 -3.45
CA ALA A 57 0.18 -4.08 -3.36
C ALA A 57 -0.33 -5.50 -3.56
N THR A 58 -1.43 -5.85 -2.90
CA THR A 58 -2.08 -7.16 -3.06
C THR A 58 -2.55 -7.38 -4.50
N SER A 59 -3.15 -6.35 -5.12
CA SER A 59 -3.63 -6.43 -6.51
C SER A 59 -2.49 -6.66 -7.50
N ILE A 60 -1.37 -5.93 -7.35
CA ILE A 60 -0.19 -6.10 -8.21
C ILE A 60 0.45 -7.48 -8.03
N GLU A 61 0.61 -7.92 -6.78
CA GLU A 61 1.17 -9.24 -6.47
C GLU A 61 0.35 -10.38 -7.10
N LEU A 62 -0.97 -10.36 -6.90
CA LEU A 62 -1.87 -11.36 -7.49
C LEU A 62 -1.77 -11.41 -9.02
N ARG A 63 -1.63 -10.25 -9.65
CA ARG A 63 -1.51 -10.15 -11.10
C ARG A 63 -0.16 -10.63 -11.58
N PHE A 64 0.92 -10.28 -10.91
CA PHE A 64 2.26 -10.76 -11.22
C PHE A 64 2.32 -12.29 -11.11
N GLU A 65 1.73 -12.87 -10.05
CA GLU A 65 1.58 -14.32 -9.92
C GLU A 65 0.75 -14.94 -11.05
N GLN A 66 -0.35 -14.31 -11.47
CA GLN A 66 -1.11 -14.78 -12.62
C GLN A 66 -0.28 -14.75 -13.91
N TRP A 67 0.51 -13.70 -14.13
CA TRP A 67 1.40 -13.59 -15.28
C TRP A 67 2.52 -14.65 -15.27
N LYS A 68 3.11 -14.92 -14.11
CA LYS A 68 4.11 -16.00 -13.93
C LYS A 68 3.50 -17.35 -14.30
N ASN A 69 2.35 -17.68 -13.71
CA ASN A 69 1.73 -19.00 -13.80
C ASN A 69 1.01 -19.26 -15.12
N ASN A 70 0.51 -18.22 -15.78
CA ASN A 70 -0.18 -18.34 -17.06
C ASN A 70 0.77 -18.04 -18.22
N ASN A 71 0.71 -18.84 -19.28
CA ASN A 71 1.30 -18.48 -20.58
C ASN A 71 0.34 -17.57 -21.39
N ASP A 72 -0.56 -16.87 -20.70
CA ASP A 72 -1.56 -16.01 -21.32
C ASP A 72 -0.92 -14.67 -21.71
N THR A 73 -0.80 -14.47 -23.02
CA THR A 73 -0.28 -13.24 -23.63
C THR A 73 -1.13 -12.01 -23.31
N ALA A 74 -2.41 -12.18 -22.96
CA ALA A 74 -3.28 -11.06 -22.57
C ALA A 74 -2.85 -10.46 -21.22
N VAL A 75 -2.58 -11.31 -20.22
CA VAL A 75 -2.10 -10.86 -18.90
C VAL A 75 -0.75 -10.16 -19.01
N ALA A 76 0.16 -10.69 -19.84
CA ALA A 76 1.44 -10.05 -20.12
C ALA A 76 1.28 -8.68 -20.82
N GLY A 77 0.33 -8.57 -21.76
CA GLY A 77 0.05 -7.32 -22.47
C GLY A 77 -0.55 -6.22 -21.59
N ASP A 78 -1.35 -6.60 -20.58
CA ASP A 78 -2.02 -5.64 -19.70
C ASP A 78 -1.14 -5.18 -18.53
N MET A 79 -0.08 -5.92 -18.19
CA MET A 79 0.73 -5.64 -17.00
C MET A 79 1.47 -4.29 -17.02
N PRO A 80 2.09 -3.84 -18.13
CA PRO A 80 2.74 -2.53 -18.18
C PRO A 80 1.79 -1.36 -17.84
N ALA A 81 0.57 -1.38 -18.38
CA ALA A 81 -0.43 -0.33 -18.10
C ALA A 81 -0.85 -0.32 -16.63
N GLN A 82 -0.88 -1.49 -15.99
CA GLN A 82 -1.25 -1.63 -14.58
C GLN A 82 -0.13 -1.18 -13.65
N LEU A 83 1.12 -1.48 -13.96
CA LEU A 83 2.27 -0.97 -13.23
C LEU A 83 2.37 0.55 -13.32
N ALA A 84 2.14 1.13 -14.51
CA ALA A 84 2.08 2.58 -14.69
C ALA A 84 0.97 3.22 -13.84
N SER A 85 -0.23 2.62 -13.81
CA SER A 85 -1.33 3.06 -12.95
C SER A 85 -0.98 2.96 -11.46
N ALA A 86 -0.34 1.87 -11.04
CA ALA A 86 0.08 1.67 -9.65
C ALA A 86 1.09 2.73 -9.21
N LYS A 87 2.11 3.03 -10.03
CA LYS A 87 3.08 4.11 -9.75
C LYS A 87 2.38 5.45 -9.58
N SER A 88 1.42 5.79 -10.45
CA SER A 88 0.64 7.02 -10.31
C SER A 88 -0.18 7.09 -9.03
N GLN A 89 -0.72 5.96 -8.56
CA GLN A 89 -1.47 5.89 -7.30
C GLN A 89 -0.55 6.04 -6.08
N ILE A 90 0.65 5.44 -6.12
CA ILE A 90 1.68 5.60 -5.08
C ILE A 90 2.10 7.07 -4.97
N GLU A 91 2.39 7.72 -6.09
CA GLU A 91 2.71 9.14 -6.15
C GLU A 91 1.57 10.02 -5.60
N GLN A 92 0.31 9.65 -5.85
CA GLN A 92 -0.83 10.37 -5.27
C GLN A 92 -0.87 10.21 -3.75
N MET A 93 -0.73 8.99 -3.23
CA MET A 93 -0.71 8.74 -1.78
C MET A 93 0.43 9.49 -1.09
N ARG A 94 1.60 9.55 -1.73
CA ARG A 94 2.75 10.31 -1.24
C ARG A 94 2.42 11.81 -1.14
N ARG A 95 1.80 12.37 -2.19
CA ARG A 95 1.35 13.77 -2.17
C ARG A 95 0.25 14.01 -1.13
N ASP A 96 -0.63 13.05 -0.89
CA ASP A 96 -1.66 13.18 0.13
C ASP A 96 -1.03 13.35 1.52
N LEU A 97 0.02 12.57 1.84
CA LEU A 97 0.78 12.70 3.09
C LEU A 97 1.56 14.02 3.16
N ASP A 98 2.29 14.37 2.10
CA ASP A 98 3.12 15.59 2.03
C ASP A 98 2.29 16.87 2.20
N ASN A 99 1.09 16.91 1.60
CA ASN A 99 0.20 18.07 1.67
C ASN A 99 -0.59 18.17 2.98
N HIS A 100 -0.72 17.08 3.75
CA HIS A 100 -1.54 17.09 4.97
C HIS A 100 -0.92 17.93 6.09
N GLN A 101 0.42 18.03 6.13
CA GLN A 101 1.17 18.75 7.16
C GLN A 101 0.80 18.29 8.58
N PRO A 102 1.20 17.07 8.97
CA PRO A 102 0.72 16.45 10.20
C PRO A 102 1.15 17.21 11.46
N ALA A 103 0.51 16.91 12.60
CA ALA A 103 1.00 17.40 13.89
C ALA A 103 2.41 16.86 14.19
N GLN A 104 3.17 17.58 15.02
CA GLN A 104 4.60 17.31 15.30
C GLN A 104 4.82 15.85 15.75
N GLU A 105 3.91 15.31 16.56
CA GLU A 105 3.96 13.94 17.08
C GLU A 105 3.71 12.85 16.01
N TRP A 106 3.12 13.21 14.86
CA TRP A 106 2.85 12.31 13.74
C TRP A 106 3.90 12.41 12.62
N GLN A 107 4.73 13.46 12.63
CA GLN A 107 5.68 13.77 11.56
C GLN A 107 6.61 12.58 11.24
N GLU A 108 7.16 11.91 12.25
CA GLU A 108 8.06 10.77 12.06
C GLU A 108 7.33 9.60 11.36
N SER A 109 6.10 9.29 11.79
CA SER A 109 5.27 8.26 11.17
C SER A 109 5.01 8.58 9.69
N TYR A 110 4.68 9.83 9.36
CA TYR A 110 4.44 10.28 7.99
C TYR A 110 5.70 10.20 7.13
N ASP A 111 6.84 10.67 7.64
CA ASP A 111 8.11 10.65 6.93
C ASP A 111 8.56 9.23 6.62
N ILE A 112 8.38 8.30 7.56
CA ILE A 112 8.68 6.88 7.35
C ILE A 112 7.68 6.27 6.35
N TYR A 113 6.39 6.62 6.42
CA TYR A 113 5.40 6.08 5.48
C TYR A 113 5.66 6.56 4.04
N MET A 114 6.06 7.82 3.85
CA MET A 114 6.47 8.32 2.53
C MET A 114 7.69 7.56 2.00
N GLN A 115 8.66 7.22 2.86
CA GLN A 115 9.77 6.35 2.47
C GLN A 115 9.31 4.94 2.09
N ALA A 116 8.28 4.40 2.74
CA ALA A 116 7.69 3.11 2.39
C ALA A 116 7.07 3.17 0.98
N LEU A 117 6.34 4.24 0.65
CA LEU A 117 5.79 4.49 -0.68
C LEU A 117 6.89 4.61 -1.74
N ASP A 118 7.95 5.38 -1.45
CA ASP A 118 9.11 5.52 -2.33
C ASP A 118 9.80 4.15 -2.56
N SER A 119 9.93 3.35 -1.51
CA SER A 119 10.50 2.00 -1.60
C SER A 119 9.62 1.04 -2.40
N TYR A 120 8.30 1.15 -2.30
CA TYR A 120 7.38 0.34 -3.10
C TYR A 120 7.39 0.78 -4.57
N ALA A 121 7.55 2.07 -4.87
CA ALA A 121 7.74 2.53 -6.25
C ALA A 121 8.99 1.88 -6.91
N VAL A 122 10.10 1.75 -6.16
CA VAL A 122 11.29 1.02 -6.62
C VAL A 122 10.99 -0.47 -6.85
N TYR A 123 10.17 -1.09 -6.00
CA TYR A 123 9.71 -2.47 -6.23
C TYR A 123 8.87 -2.59 -7.51
N LEU A 124 7.99 -1.63 -7.80
CA LEU A 124 7.22 -1.58 -9.06
C LEU A 124 8.13 -1.42 -10.29
N ASP A 125 9.21 -0.63 -10.19
CA ASP A 125 10.21 -0.54 -11.27
C ASP A 125 10.89 -1.90 -11.51
N ALA A 126 11.23 -2.63 -10.45
CA ALA A 126 11.82 -3.96 -10.57
C ALA A 126 10.85 -4.97 -11.22
N LEU A 127 9.55 -4.90 -10.88
CA LEU A 127 8.52 -5.71 -11.54
C LEU A 127 8.38 -5.37 -13.02
N GLU A 128 8.41 -4.08 -13.38
CA GLU A 128 8.34 -3.65 -14.79
C GLU A 128 9.49 -4.23 -15.60
N LEU A 129 10.72 -4.19 -15.08
CA LEU A 129 11.89 -4.81 -15.73
C LEU A 129 11.72 -6.31 -15.96
N LYS A 130 11.10 -7.03 -15.00
CA LYS A 130 10.78 -8.46 -15.14
C LYS A 130 9.78 -8.70 -16.25
N VAL A 131 8.72 -7.90 -16.30
CA VAL A 131 7.66 -7.99 -17.31
C VAL A 131 8.20 -7.69 -18.71
N ASP A 132 8.95 -6.59 -18.85
CA ASP A 132 9.54 -6.15 -20.13
C ASP A 132 10.53 -7.17 -20.70
N SER A 133 11.32 -7.81 -19.83
CA SER A 133 12.27 -8.85 -20.23
C SER A 133 11.64 -10.23 -20.41
N GLY A 134 10.39 -10.42 -20.00
CA GLY A 134 9.74 -11.74 -19.95
C GLY A 134 10.31 -12.66 -18.85
N ASP A 135 11.07 -12.13 -17.89
CA ASP A 135 11.64 -12.88 -16.78
C ASP A 135 10.61 -13.15 -15.69
N LYS A 136 10.10 -14.38 -15.65
CA LYS A 136 9.06 -14.83 -14.72
C LYS A 136 9.56 -15.12 -13.29
N THR A 137 10.79 -14.74 -12.95
CA THR A 137 11.29 -14.87 -11.58
C THR A 137 10.86 -13.68 -10.71
N ASP A 138 10.86 -13.89 -9.40
CA ASP A 138 10.56 -12.82 -8.46
C ASP A 138 11.60 -11.69 -8.53
N PRO A 139 11.18 -10.43 -8.27
CA PRO A 139 12.11 -9.35 -7.99
C PRO A 139 13.00 -9.66 -6.79
N ASP A 140 14.03 -8.84 -6.59
CA ASP A 140 14.90 -8.94 -5.42
C ASP A 140 14.07 -8.89 -4.12
N GLN A 141 14.13 -9.96 -3.32
CA GLN A 141 13.39 -10.09 -2.07
C GLN A 141 13.72 -8.97 -1.06
N THR A 142 14.90 -8.36 -1.16
CA THR A 142 15.27 -7.23 -0.31
C THR A 142 14.42 -5.98 -0.61
N LEU A 143 13.93 -5.83 -1.85
CA LEU A 143 13.04 -4.73 -2.22
C LEU A 143 11.64 -4.91 -1.63
N ASP A 144 11.09 -6.12 -1.72
CA ASP A 144 9.79 -6.44 -1.10
C ASP A 144 9.85 -6.29 0.42
N GLN A 145 10.90 -6.81 1.06
CA GLN A 145 11.04 -6.70 2.51
C GLN A 145 11.20 -5.24 2.96
N ARG A 146 11.93 -4.42 2.21
CA ARG A 146 12.25 -3.05 2.61
C ARG A 146 11.01 -2.17 2.77
N TRP A 147 10.08 -2.19 1.82
CA TRP A 147 8.89 -1.33 1.92
C TRP A 147 7.98 -1.79 3.07
N ARG A 148 7.89 -3.11 3.32
CA ARG A 148 7.14 -3.67 4.45
C ARG A 148 7.73 -3.26 5.80
N ASP A 149 9.05 -3.36 5.93
CA ASP A 149 9.76 -2.94 7.14
C ASP A 149 9.55 -1.43 7.42
N LEU A 150 9.47 -0.61 6.37
CA LEU A 150 9.17 0.82 6.51
C LEU A 150 7.72 1.07 6.91
N VAL A 151 6.76 0.30 6.39
CA VAL A 151 5.36 0.36 6.85
C VAL A 151 5.28 0.03 8.35
N ASP A 152 5.95 -1.04 8.80
CA ASP A 152 5.96 -1.44 10.21
C ASP A 152 6.59 -0.35 11.09
N GLN A 153 7.74 0.20 10.69
CA GLN A 153 8.39 1.31 11.40
C GLN A 153 7.51 2.56 11.48
N SER A 154 6.76 2.87 10.41
CA SER A 154 5.83 3.99 10.42
C SER A 154 4.70 3.80 11.44
N VAL A 155 4.17 2.57 11.55
CA VAL A 155 3.16 2.21 12.55
C VAL A 155 3.71 2.30 13.96
N GLU A 156 4.94 1.83 14.20
CA GLU A 156 5.62 1.94 15.50
C GLU A 156 5.88 3.40 15.92
N ALA A 157 6.03 4.30 14.95
CA ALA A 157 6.25 5.73 15.17
C ALA A 157 4.94 6.55 15.36
N MET A 158 3.75 5.94 15.25
CA MET A 158 2.50 6.64 15.51
C MET A 158 2.38 7.01 16.99
N PRO A 159 1.87 8.21 17.33
CA PRO A 159 1.62 8.58 18.72
C PRO A 159 0.48 7.73 19.30
N ILE A 160 0.69 7.25 20.54
CA ILE A 160 -0.23 6.40 21.30
C ILE A 160 -1.27 7.23 22.04
#